data_AF-A0A6V7HBL4-F1
#
_entry.id   AF-A0A6V7HBL4-F1
#
_cell.length_a   1.000
_cell.length_b   1.000
_cell.length_c   1.000
_cell.angle_alpha   90.00
_cell.angle_beta   90.00
_cell.angle_gamma   90.00
#
_symmetry.space_group_name_H-M   'P 1'
#
loop_
_entity.id
_entity.type
_entity.pdbx_description
1 polymer ?
#
loop_
_entity_poly.entity_id
_entity_poly.type
_entity_poly.pdbx_seq_one_letter_code
_entity_poly.pdbx_strand_id
1 'polypeptide(L)'
;MHLRSKTHEFFIAQRPGCVHGEDLPYFFGAPLVGGLSHWPKNYTRAEVALSESVILYLTNFARTGNPNEGMPDVGPLRPERTKFKNIDWIAYESVHKKYLSI
;
A
#
# COMPACT_ATOMS: atom_id res chain seq x y z
N MET A 1 19.65 -49.14 15.35
CA MET A 1 18.46 -48.67 14.62
C MET A 1 18.56 -47.16 14.52
N HIS A 2 18.85 -46.64 13.33
CA HIS A 2 18.99 -45.21 13.01
C HIS A 2 17.58 -44.64 12.77
N LEU A 3 17.19 -43.57 13.46
CA LEU A 3 16.19 -42.61 12.93
C LEU A 3 16.56 -41.18 13.35
N ARG A 4 17.02 -40.42 12.35
CA ARG A 4 17.23 -38.97 12.38
C ARG A 4 15.90 -38.24 12.16
N SER A 5 15.82 -37.06 12.80
CA SER A 5 15.14 -35.84 12.35
C SER A 5 13.61 -35.84 12.18
N LYS A 6 12.92 -35.12 13.07
CA LYS A 6 11.76 -34.30 12.67
C LYS A 6 12.10 -32.84 12.96
N THR A 7 12.54 -32.21 11.87
CA THR A 7 12.71 -30.78 11.62
C THR A 7 11.71 -29.90 12.38
N HIS A 8 12.22 -29.18 13.39
CA HIS A 8 11.58 -28.03 14.05
C HIS A 8 11.64 -26.75 13.18
N GLU A 9 11.58 -26.90 11.85
CA GLU A 9 11.90 -25.84 10.88
C GLU A 9 10.65 -25.23 10.21
N PHE A 10 9.43 -25.61 10.61
CA PHE A 10 8.20 -25.10 9.98
C PHE A 10 7.62 -23.82 10.62
N PHE A 11 8.29 -23.23 11.61
CA PHE A 11 7.79 -22.02 12.30
C PHE A 11 8.38 -20.70 11.82
N ILE A 12 9.23 -20.71 10.79
CA ILE A 12 9.40 -19.50 9.99
C ILE A 12 8.26 -19.51 8.98
N ALA A 13 7.07 -19.13 9.45
CA ALA A 13 6.05 -18.57 8.58
C ALA A 13 6.74 -17.37 7.91
N GLN A 14 7.32 -17.61 6.73
CA GLN A 14 7.75 -16.53 5.87
C GLN A 14 6.50 -15.70 5.69
N ARG A 15 6.44 -14.54 6.35
CA ARG A 15 5.52 -13.49 5.94
C ARG A 15 5.91 -13.27 4.48
N PRO A 16 5.13 -13.72 3.48
CA PRO A 16 5.40 -13.23 2.16
C PRO A 16 5.32 -11.71 2.31
N GLY A 17 6.29 -10.99 1.73
CA GLY A 17 6.08 -9.55 1.54
C GLY A 17 4.84 -9.34 0.66
N CYS A 18 4.75 -8.17 0.04
CA CYS A 18 3.77 -7.98 -1.02
C CYS A 18 3.97 -9.04 -2.12
N VAL A 19 2.98 -9.91 -2.35
CA VAL A 19 2.98 -10.85 -3.47
C VAL A 19 2.48 -10.13 -4.71
N HIS A 20 2.92 -10.56 -5.89
CA HIS A 20 2.48 -9.97 -7.15
C HIS A 20 0.95 -9.85 -7.25
N GLY A 21 0.45 -8.65 -7.52
CA GLY A 21 -0.98 -8.36 -7.69
C GLY A 21 -1.73 -8.00 -6.40
N GLU A 22 -1.07 -8.07 -5.23
CA GLU A 22 -1.68 -7.64 -3.97
C GLU A 22 -1.82 -6.12 -3.85
N ASP A 23 -1.10 -5.35 -4.68
CA ASP A 23 -1.17 -3.89 -4.76
C ASP A 23 -2.42 -3.39 -5.52
N LEU A 24 -2.90 -4.16 -6.50
CA LEU A 24 -4.05 -3.81 -7.35
C LEU A 24 -5.32 -3.39 -6.59
N PRO A 25 -5.81 -4.10 -5.56
CA PRO A 25 -7.03 -3.69 -4.85
C PRO A 25 -6.95 -2.27 -4.29
N TYR A 26 -5.76 -1.81 -3.90
CA TYR A 26 -5.55 -0.46 -3.37
C TYR A 26 -5.63 0.61 -4.45
N PHE A 27 -5.08 0.34 -5.64
CA PHE A 27 -5.20 1.22 -6.82
C PHE A 27 -6.64 1.36 -7.30
N PHE A 28 -7.42 0.28 -7.21
CA PHE A 28 -8.82 0.26 -7.66
C PHE A 28 -9.84 0.63 -6.57
N GLY A 29 -9.40 0.92 -5.35
CA GLY A 29 -10.30 1.37 -4.28
C GLY A 29 -11.14 0.28 -3.63
N ALA A 30 -10.75 -1.00 -3.77
CA ALA A 30 -11.47 -2.12 -3.16
C ALA A 30 -11.65 -1.96 -1.63
N PRO A 31 -10.66 -1.47 -0.85
CA PRO A 31 -10.84 -1.19 0.57
C PRO A 31 -11.91 -0.13 0.88
N LEU A 32 -12.13 0.83 -0.01
CA LEU A 32 -13.05 1.95 0.20
C LEU A 32 -14.52 1.53 0.07
N VAL A 33 -14.78 0.43 -0.63
CA VAL A 33 -16.12 -0.11 -0.89
C VAL A 33 -16.40 -1.43 -0.16
N GLY A 34 -15.47 -1.89 0.72
CA GLY A 34 -15.62 -3.12 1.48
C GLY A 34 -15.34 -4.41 0.68
N GLY A 35 -14.56 -4.30 -0.40
CA GLY A 35 -14.22 -5.41 -1.30
C GLY A 35 -14.77 -5.23 -2.71
N LEU A 36 -14.02 -5.74 -3.69
CA LEU A 36 -14.37 -5.65 -5.11
C LEU A 36 -13.97 -6.94 -5.85
N SER A 37 -14.86 -7.49 -6.66
CA SER A 37 -14.63 -8.72 -7.44
C SER A 37 -14.14 -9.89 -6.57
N HIS A 38 -13.00 -10.48 -6.94
CA HIS A 38 -12.35 -11.61 -6.28
C HIS A 38 -11.32 -11.18 -5.21
N TRP A 39 -11.14 -9.88 -4.97
CA TRP A 39 -10.23 -9.40 -3.93
C TRP A 39 -10.79 -9.64 -2.52
N PRO A 40 -9.91 -9.64 -1.49
CA PRO A 40 -10.33 -9.74 -0.10
C PRO A 40 -11.40 -8.70 0.26
N LYS A 41 -12.23 -9.03 1.24
CA LYS A 41 -13.28 -8.12 1.74
C LYS A 41 -12.98 -7.54 3.12
N ASN A 42 -12.01 -8.13 3.82
CA ASN A 42 -11.70 -7.81 5.21
C ASN A 42 -10.48 -6.88 5.29
N TYR A 43 -10.66 -5.62 4.88
CA TYR A 43 -9.61 -4.63 4.97
C TYR A 43 -9.55 -3.96 6.34
N THR A 44 -8.33 -3.76 6.82
CA THR A 44 -8.01 -2.99 8.02
C THR A 44 -8.13 -1.49 7.75
N ARG A 45 -8.20 -0.69 8.82
CA ARG A 45 -8.19 0.78 8.70
C ARG A 45 -6.92 1.32 8.04
N ALA A 46 -5.79 0.64 8.24
CA ALA A 46 -4.52 1.00 7.61
C ALA A 46 -4.57 0.76 6.09
N GLU A 47 -5.14 -0.37 5.65
CA GLU A 47 -5.35 -0.70 4.25
C GLU A 47 -6.32 0.26 3.53
N VAL A 48 -7.35 0.71 4.24
CA VAL A 48 -8.23 1.78 3.76
C VAL A 48 -7.45 3.07 3.54
N ALA A 49 -6.68 3.53 4.54
CA ALA A 49 -5.87 4.74 4.42
C ALA A 49 -4.78 4.63 3.34
N LEU A 50 -4.21 3.44 3.16
CA LEU A 50 -3.27 3.14 2.08
C LEU A 50 -3.95 3.32 0.72
N SER A 51 -5.13 2.72 0.51
CA SER A 51 -5.87 2.86 -0.76
C SER A 51 -6.25 4.31 -1.06
N GLU A 52 -6.72 5.06 -0.05
CA GLU A 52 -6.99 6.50 -0.20
C GLU A 52 -5.75 7.27 -0.68
N SER A 53 -4.58 6.94 -0.13
CA SER A 53 -3.32 7.62 -0.43
C SER A 53 -2.80 7.25 -1.82
N VAL A 54 -2.84 5.97 -2.19
CA VAL A 54 -2.46 5.49 -3.53
C VAL A 54 -3.31 6.14 -4.60
N ILE A 55 -4.63 6.17 -4.42
CA ILE A 55 -5.56 6.81 -5.37
C ILE A 55 -5.31 8.32 -5.43
N LEU A 56 -5.05 8.98 -4.29
CA LEU A 56 -4.72 10.40 -4.27
C LEU A 56 -3.47 10.69 -5.11
N TYR A 57 -2.36 10.00 -4.84
CA TYR A 57 -1.13 10.18 -5.61
C TYR A 57 -1.32 9.89 -7.10
N LEU A 58 -2.02 8.81 -7.43
CA LEU A 58 -2.29 8.44 -8.82
C LEU A 58 -3.14 9.50 -9.53
N THR A 59 -4.19 10.00 -8.89
CA THR A 59 -5.10 10.99 -9.48
C THR A 59 -4.48 12.37 -9.61
N ASN A 60 -3.62 12.78 -8.66
CA ASN A 60 -2.83 14.00 -8.76
C ASN A 60 -1.85 13.90 -9.93
N PHE A 61 -1.09 12.80 -10.00
CA PHE A 61 -0.17 12.56 -11.10
C PHE A 61 -0.87 12.56 -12.46
N ALA A 62 -2.02 11.89 -12.58
CA ALA A 62 -2.80 11.89 -13.81
C ALA A 62 -3.31 13.29 -14.22
N ARG A 63 -3.53 14.19 -13.25
CA ARG A 63 -4.03 15.55 -13.48
C ARG A 63 -2.93 16.55 -13.83
N THR A 64 -1.83 16.57 -13.06
CA THR A 64 -0.81 17.63 -13.13
C THR A 64 0.58 17.12 -13.50
N GLY A 65 0.80 15.81 -13.51
CA GLY A 65 2.13 15.20 -13.60
C GLY A 65 2.91 15.22 -12.28
N ASN A 66 2.37 15.83 -11.21
CA ASN A 66 2.98 15.86 -9.89
C ASN A 66 2.09 15.12 -8.87
N PRO A 67 2.52 13.97 -8.32
CA PRO A 67 1.71 13.17 -7.39
C PRO A 67 1.41 13.94 -6.09
N ASN A 68 2.26 14.89 -5.70
CA ASN A 68 2.10 15.66 -4.45
C ASN A 68 1.17 16.87 -4.61
N GLU A 69 0.75 17.17 -5.84
CA GLU A 69 -0.06 18.35 -6.15
C GLU A 69 -1.55 17.96 -6.15
N GLY A 70 -2.12 17.84 -4.93
CA GLY A 70 -3.46 17.30 -4.73
C GLY A 70 -4.36 18.11 -3.82
N MET A 71 -5.46 18.56 -4.42
CA MET A 71 -6.68 19.22 -3.92
C MET A 71 -6.82 19.58 -2.42
N PRO A 72 -7.40 20.75 -2.11
CA PRO A 72 -7.64 21.21 -0.74
C PRO A 72 -8.41 20.18 0.07
N ASP A 73 -8.01 20.03 1.33
CA ASP A 73 -8.44 19.02 2.31
C ASP A 73 -9.83 18.43 2.03
N VAL A 74 -9.87 17.21 1.50
CA VAL A 74 -11.11 16.43 1.40
C VAL A 74 -11.47 15.95 2.81
N GLY A 75 -12.11 16.84 3.57
CA GLY A 75 -12.76 16.57 4.84
C GLY A 75 -11.81 16.24 6.01
N PRO A 76 -12.37 15.89 7.18
CA PRO A 76 -11.58 15.50 8.34
C PRO A 76 -10.77 14.23 8.02
N LEU A 77 -9.45 14.39 7.94
CA LEU A 77 -8.52 13.30 7.67
C LEU A 77 -8.44 12.37 8.90
N ARG A 78 -8.55 11.06 8.66
CA ARG A 78 -8.27 10.05 9.68
C ARG A 78 -6.77 10.08 10.04
N PRO A 79 -6.37 9.78 11.29
CA PRO A 79 -4.96 9.81 11.70
C PRO A 79 -4.04 8.95 10.82
N GLU A 80 -4.52 7.78 10.38
CA GLU A 80 -3.80 6.89 9.48
C GLU A 80 -3.54 7.54 8.11
N ARG A 81 -4.50 8.32 7.60
CA ARG A 81 -4.37 9.07 6.34
C ARG A 81 -3.36 10.21 6.47
N THR A 82 -3.29 10.84 7.64
CA THR A 82 -2.31 11.89 7.94
C THR A 82 -0.86 11.37 7.87
N LYS A 83 -0.61 10.11 8.21
CA LYS A 83 0.74 9.53 8.09
C LYS A 83 1.23 9.51 6.65
N PHE A 84 0.37 9.13 5.71
CA PHE A 84 0.72 9.08 4.28
C PHE A 84 0.77 10.47 3.64
N LYS A 85 -0.02 11.44 4.11
CA LYS A 85 0.04 12.85 3.69
C LYS A 85 1.39 13.50 4.01
N ASN A 86 2.09 13.01 5.02
CA ASN A 86 3.40 13.53 5.44
C ASN A 86 4.58 12.90 4.68
N ILE A 87 4.33 12.08 3.65
CA ILE A 87 5.37 11.43 2.85
C ILE A 87 5.34 12.01 1.44
N ASP A 88 6.37 12.76 1.06
CA ASP A 88 6.47 13.27 -0.32
C ASP A 88 6.93 12.17 -1.28
N TRP A 89 6.17 11.98 -2.37
CA TRP A 89 6.60 11.18 -3.51
C TRP A 89 7.57 12.02 -4.35
N ILE A 90 8.83 12.00 -3.96
CA ILE A 90 9.91 12.69 -4.67
C ILE A 90 10.15 12.03 -6.04
N ALA A 91 10.36 12.85 -7.06
CA ALA A 91 10.71 12.38 -8.39
C ALA A 91 11.98 11.51 -8.35
N TYR A 92 11.96 10.42 -9.12
CA TYR A 92 13.10 9.51 -9.19
C TYR A 92 14.28 10.19 -9.88
N GLU A 93 15.45 10.15 -9.23
CA GLU A 93 16.72 10.60 -9.79
C GLU A 93 17.69 9.43 -9.88
N SER A 94 18.44 9.31 -10.98
CA SER A 94 19.40 8.20 -11.17
C SER A 94 20.55 8.19 -10.15
N VAL A 95 20.90 9.36 -9.62
CA VAL A 95 21.98 9.55 -8.63
C VAL A 95 21.55 9.01 -7.28
N HIS A 96 20.44 9.53 -6.74
CA HIS A 96 19.98 9.21 -5.39
C HIS A 96 19.07 7.98 -5.34
N LYS A 97 18.48 7.59 -6.48
CA LYS A 97 17.56 6.46 -6.65
C LYS A 97 16.44 6.43 -5.61
N LYS A 98 15.98 7.60 -5.18
CA LYS A 98 14.90 7.72 -4.19
C LYS A 98 13.61 7.18 -4.76
N TYR A 99 12.89 6.42 -3.95
CA TYR A 99 11.57 5.89 -4.28
C TYR A 99 10.65 6.06 -3.08
N LEU A 100 9.35 6.08 -3.36
CA LEU A 100 8.33 6.04 -2.34
C LEU A 100 8.18 4.58 -1.84
N SER A 101 8.32 4.37 -0.54
CA SER A 101 7.99 3.09 0.10
C SER A 101 6.58 3.22 0.69
N ILE A 102 5.66 2.41 0.21
CA ILE A 102 4.26 2.35 0.69
C ILE A 102 3.93 0.98 1.28
#